data_AF-E1QKH8-F1
#
_entry.id   AF-E1QKH8-F1
#
_cell.length_a   1.000
_cell.length_b   1.000
_cell.length_c   1.000
_cell.angle_alpha   90.00
_cell.angle_beta   90.00
_cell.angle_gamma   90.00
#
_symmetry.space_group_name_H-M   'P 1'
#
loop_
_entity.id
_entity.type
_entity.pdbx_description
1 polymer ?
#
loop_
_entity_poly.entity_id
_entity_poly.type
_entity_poly.pdbx_seq_one_letter_code
_entity_poly.pdbx_strand_id
1 'polypeptide(L)'
;MFSLAVYACDVGSARSARTGFAWARRVSDGFAPTHANTSIDDLVESLVDDITEGMAVALGLDCPLYLPVETDDFSIQNLVRLGERERSSLTQKGAQLAVLGLHQLVYLLHRVSDSLGRGHPAPPFYLDWRRWQEGMRPRGAVLFWEAHVSGPALADRQDPDHHFKDARLAAETFWARLAAGQLRSDLGPRQGAACLNLAGAALLWAGWSDDPALLRQELLVIQPPATE
;
A
#
# COMPACT_ATOMS: atom_id res chain seq x y z
N MET A 1 14.74 -2.35 20.37
CA MET A 1 13.82 -3.02 19.43
C MET A 1 13.10 -1.92 18.68
N PHE A 2 13.13 -1.91 17.35
CA PHE A 2 12.47 -0.83 16.59
C PHE A 2 10.96 -1.08 16.60
N SER A 3 10.18 -0.07 17.03
CA SER A 3 8.72 -0.14 17.01
C SER A 3 8.24 0.06 15.58
N LEU A 4 7.54 -0.93 15.02
CA LEU A 4 7.04 -0.94 13.65
C LEU A 4 5.57 -1.34 13.65
N ALA A 5 4.76 -0.59 12.93
CA ALA A 5 3.42 -0.97 12.55
C ALA A 5 3.33 -1.21 11.03
N VAL A 6 2.76 -2.35 10.66
CA VAL A 6 2.49 -2.71 9.28
C VAL A 6 0.99 -2.69 9.07
N TYR A 7 0.56 -1.85 8.13
CA TYR A 7 -0.81 -1.74 7.67
C TYR A 7 -0.92 -2.29 6.27
N ALA A 8 -2.04 -2.96 5.99
CA ALA A 8 -2.47 -3.26 4.64
C ALA A 8 -3.98 -3.00 4.55
N CYS A 9 -4.39 -2.41 3.43
CA CYS A 9 -5.78 -2.03 3.18
C CYS A 9 -6.31 -2.77 1.96
N ASP A 10 -7.43 -3.47 2.07
CA ASP A 10 -8.22 -3.88 0.92
C ASP A 10 -9.09 -2.68 0.49
N VAL A 11 -8.81 -2.15 -0.70
CA VAL A 11 -9.52 -0.99 -1.29
C VAL A 11 -10.95 -1.37 -1.73
N GLY A 12 -11.16 -2.64 -2.05
CA GLY A 12 -12.38 -3.29 -2.54
C GLY A 12 -13.26 -2.44 -3.47
N SER A 13 -14.58 -2.50 -3.29
CA SER A 13 -15.54 -1.88 -4.22
C SER A 13 -16.30 -0.71 -3.62
N ALA A 14 -16.60 0.31 -4.44
CA ALA A 14 -17.32 1.52 -4.02
C ALA A 14 -18.84 1.32 -3.76
N ARG A 15 -19.34 0.08 -3.61
CA ARG A 15 -20.77 -0.21 -3.41
C ARG A 15 -21.08 -0.71 -2.00
N SER A 16 -22.13 -0.10 -1.42
CA SER A 16 -22.73 -0.35 -0.11
C SER A 16 -21.84 0.00 1.08
N ALA A 17 -22.37 0.85 1.97
CA ALA A 17 -21.71 1.53 3.08
C ALA A 17 -21.12 0.61 4.20
N ARG A 18 -20.89 -0.68 3.94
CA ARG A 18 -20.44 -1.66 4.95
C ARG A 18 -19.43 -2.72 4.51
N THR A 19 -19.10 -2.87 3.21
CA THR A 19 -18.39 -4.09 2.76
C THR A 19 -17.38 -3.88 1.63
N GLY A 20 -16.84 -2.67 1.46
CA GLY A 20 -15.90 -2.37 0.36
C GLY A 20 -14.46 -2.26 0.83
N PHE A 21 -14.21 -1.46 1.86
CA PHE A 21 -12.88 -1.19 2.38
C PHE A 21 -12.66 -2.00 3.65
N ALA A 22 -11.46 -2.55 3.83
CA ALA A 22 -11.03 -3.13 5.09
C ALA A 22 -9.53 -2.89 5.27
N TRP A 23 -9.05 -2.93 6.51
CA TRP A 23 -7.62 -2.85 6.78
C TRP A 23 -7.24 -3.73 7.96
N ALA A 24 -5.95 -4.06 8.02
CA ALA A 24 -5.35 -4.80 9.11
C ALA A 24 -4.07 -4.09 9.57
N ARG A 25 -3.83 -4.11 10.88
CA ARG A 25 -2.62 -3.58 11.53
C ARG A 25 -1.89 -4.67 12.30
N ARG A 26 -0.59 -4.80 12.03
CA ARG A 26 0.32 -5.74 12.71
C ARG A 26 1.46 -4.99 13.39
N VAL A 27 1.71 -5.35 14.64
CA VAL A 27 2.85 -4.88 15.46
C VAL A 27 3.65 -6.06 16.01
N SER A 28 4.69 -5.80 16.81
CA SER A 28 5.56 -6.85 17.38
C SER A 28 4.81 -7.92 18.16
N ASP A 29 3.76 -7.52 18.87
CA ASP A 29 3.00 -8.38 19.79
C ASP A 29 1.90 -9.18 19.04
N GLY A 30 1.92 -9.13 17.70
CA GLY A 30 0.96 -9.77 16.82
C GLY A 30 0.01 -8.75 16.18
N PHE A 31 -1.16 -9.24 15.77
CA PHE A 31 -2.23 -8.35 15.33
C PHE A 31 -2.90 -7.74 16.55
N ALA A 32 -3.21 -6.44 16.46
CA ALA A 32 -4.10 -5.84 17.43
C ALA A 32 -5.44 -6.60 17.40
N PRO A 33 -5.98 -7.06 18.53
CA PRO A 33 -7.14 -7.96 18.57
C PRO A 33 -8.45 -7.39 17.99
N THR A 34 -8.48 -6.14 17.52
CA THR A 34 -9.74 -5.38 17.40
C THR A 34 -9.96 -4.53 16.15
N HIS A 35 -9.14 -4.57 15.10
CA HIS A 35 -9.39 -3.67 13.95
C HIS A 35 -9.38 -4.39 12.60
N ALA A 36 -10.35 -5.29 12.42
CA ALA A 36 -10.96 -5.53 11.12
C ALA A 36 -11.98 -4.41 10.87
N ASN A 37 -11.50 -3.18 10.69
CA ASN A 37 -12.37 -2.02 10.55
C ASN A 37 -12.55 -1.68 9.07
N THR A 38 -13.76 -1.24 8.73
CA THR A 38 -14.12 -0.79 7.38
C THR A 38 -14.05 0.73 7.25
N SER A 39 -13.81 1.44 8.35
CA SER A 39 -13.67 2.90 8.40
C SER A 39 -12.25 3.34 8.03
N ILE A 40 -12.16 4.26 7.05
CA ILE A 40 -10.91 4.96 6.70
C ILE A 40 -10.52 5.95 7.82
N ASP A 41 -11.49 6.52 8.53
CA ASP A 41 -11.20 7.48 9.60
C ASP A 41 -10.53 6.80 10.80
N ASP A 42 -10.97 5.59 11.15
CA ASP A 42 -10.36 4.80 12.22
C ASP A 42 -8.95 4.33 11.82
N LEU A 43 -8.70 4.11 10.52
CA LEU A 43 -7.35 3.91 10.00
C LEU A 43 -6.49 5.16 10.17
N VAL A 44 -7.03 6.34 9.86
CA VAL A 44 -6.32 7.62 10.05
C VAL A 44 -5.96 7.82 11.52
N GLU A 45 -6.89 7.62 12.44
CA GLU A 45 -6.65 7.73 13.89
C GLU A 45 -5.51 6.80 14.30
N SER A 46 -5.58 5.53 13.89
CA SER A 46 -4.53 4.55 14.21
C SER A 46 -3.16 4.91 13.62
N LEU A 47 -3.11 5.43 12.39
CA LEU A 47 -1.86 5.87 11.77
C LEU A 47 -1.27 7.08 12.50
N VAL A 48 -2.11 8.04 12.90
CA VAL A 48 -1.68 9.24 13.62
C VAL A 48 -1.12 8.86 14.99
N ASP A 49 -1.78 7.96 15.71
CA ASP A 49 -1.28 7.45 16.99
C ASP A 49 0.10 6.80 16.82
N ASP A 50 0.26 5.88 15.87
CA ASP A 50 1.53 5.20 15.63
C ASP A 50 2.65 6.15 15.21
N ILE A 51 2.35 7.11 14.33
CA ILE A 51 3.31 8.12 13.88
C ILE A 51 3.73 9.02 15.04
N THR A 52 2.78 9.47 15.87
CA THR A 52 3.05 10.39 17.00
C THR A 52 3.77 9.70 18.15
N GLU A 53 3.54 8.40 18.36
CA GLU A 53 4.34 7.55 19.26
C GLU A 53 5.75 7.25 18.72
N GLY A 54 6.06 7.69 17.50
CA GLY A 54 7.36 7.53 16.87
C GLY A 54 7.59 6.13 16.31
N MET A 55 6.54 5.34 16.09
CA MET A 55 6.64 4.07 15.37
C MET A 55 6.99 4.34 13.91
N ALA A 56 7.81 3.48 13.32
CA ALA A 56 7.88 3.43 11.86
C ALA A 56 6.59 2.75 11.36
N VAL A 57 6.08 3.20 10.22
CA VAL A 57 4.85 2.71 9.63
C VAL A 57 5.12 2.20 8.22
N ALA A 58 4.58 1.04 7.87
CA ALA A 58 4.52 0.56 6.49
C ALA A 58 3.05 0.43 6.06
N LEU A 59 2.57 1.34 5.21
CA LEU A 59 1.18 1.42 4.76
C LEU A 59 1.01 0.84 3.35
N GLY A 60 0.30 -0.28 3.28
CA GLY A 60 0.01 -1.02 2.05
C GLY A 60 -1.41 -0.82 1.57
N LEU A 61 -1.61 -0.76 0.25
CA LEU A 61 -2.94 -0.76 -0.37
C LEU A 61 -3.03 -1.91 -1.38
N ASP A 62 -4.14 -2.67 -1.34
CA ASP A 62 -4.48 -3.73 -2.28
C ASP A 62 -5.14 -3.15 -3.53
N CYS A 63 -4.32 -2.41 -4.27
CA CYS A 63 -4.65 -1.86 -5.57
C CYS A 63 -3.36 -1.53 -6.31
N PRO A 64 -3.36 -1.51 -7.65
CA PRO A 64 -2.19 -1.04 -8.39
C PRO A 64 -1.82 0.39 -7.97
N LEU A 65 -0.62 0.58 -7.42
CA LEU A 65 -0.10 1.90 -7.01
C LEU A 65 0.90 2.46 -8.01
N TYR A 66 1.25 1.72 -9.06
CA TYR A 66 1.91 2.30 -10.22
C TYR A 66 1.46 1.67 -11.52
N LEU A 67 1.57 2.46 -12.59
CA LEU A 67 1.32 2.03 -13.96
C LEU A 67 2.64 1.98 -14.72
N PRO A 68 2.93 0.92 -15.50
CA PRO A 68 4.09 0.92 -16.39
C PRO A 68 3.86 1.95 -17.50
N VAL A 69 4.86 2.78 -17.75
CA VAL A 69 4.90 3.73 -18.86
C VAL A 69 5.90 3.20 -19.88
N GLU A 70 5.36 2.47 -20.84
CA GLU A 70 6.12 1.78 -21.88
C GLU A 70 6.46 2.72 -23.03
N THR A 71 7.53 2.39 -23.78
CA THR A 71 8.02 3.23 -24.88
C THR A 71 7.57 2.77 -26.27
N ASP A 72 6.93 1.61 -26.37
CA ASP A 72 6.42 1.04 -27.62
C ASP A 72 4.93 0.68 -27.58
N ASP A 73 4.29 0.75 -28.74
CA ASP A 73 2.85 0.57 -28.94
C ASP A 73 2.33 -0.80 -28.50
N PHE A 74 3.14 -1.85 -28.64
CA PHE A 74 2.74 -3.20 -28.26
C PHE A 74 2.78 -3.35 -26.74
N SER A 75 3.86 -2.88 -26.11
CA SER A 75 4.05 -2.97 -24.66
C SER A 75 3.03 -2.14 -23.88
N ILE A 76 2.70 -0.92 -24.34
CA ILE A 76 1.72 -0.05 -23.67
C ILE A 76 0.30 -0.63 -23.71
N GLN A 77 -0.05 -1.43 -24.73
CA GLN A 77 -1.36 -2.09 -24.82
C GLN A 77 -1.47 -3.33 -23.93
N ASN A 78 -0.35 -3.97 -23.58
CA ASN A 78 -0.35 -5.16 -22.75
C ASN A 78 -0.36 -4.83 -21.24
N LEU A 79 0.26 -3.71 -20.83
CA LEU A 79 0.29 -3.22 -19.44
C LEU A 79 0.80 -4.26 -18.40
N VAL A 80 1.54 -5.28 -18.84
CA VAL A 80 2.05 -6.36 -17.97
C VAL A 80 3.31 -5.89 -17.28
N ARG A 81 3.33 -5.94 -15.95
CA ARG A 81 4.52 -5.66 -15.12
C ARG A 81 5.43 -6.89 -15.08
N LEU A 82 6.73 -6.69 -14.90
CA LEU A 82 7.66 -7.80 -14.67
C LEU A 82 7.22 -8.56 -13.42
N GLY A 83 7.13 -9.90 -13.52
CA GLY A 83 6.65 -10.76 -12.44
C GLY A 83 5.15 -11.07 -12.50
N GLU A 84 4.38 -10.33 -13.30
CA GLU A 84 3.02 -10.72 -13.64
C GLU A 84 3.05 -11.90 -14.63
N ARG A 85 2.07 -12.80 -14.52
CA ARG A 85 1.88 -13.89 -15.49
C ARG A 85 1.27 -13.32 -16.78
N GLU A 86 0.52 -14.14 -17.53
CA GLU A 86 -0.05 -13.77 -18.83
C GLU A 86 -1.11 -12.64 -18.77
N ARG A 87 -1.61 -12.26 -17.59
CA ARG A 87 -2.66 -11.25 -17.44
C ARG A 87 -2.19 -10.10 -16.55
N SER A 88 -2.25 -8.89 -17.11
CA SER A 88 -1.94 -7.66 -16.38
C SER A 88 -2.87 -7.46 -15.18
N SER A 89 -2.31 -7.01 -14.06
CA SER A 89 -3.11 -6.55 -12.93
C SER A 89 -3.97 -5.32 -13.28
N LEU A 90 -3.59 -4.56 -14.30
CA LEU A 90 -4.25 -3.35 -14.79
C LEU A 90 -5.40 -3.61 -15.76
N THR A 91 -5.91 -4.85 -15.81
CA THR A 91 -7.20 -5.12 -16.47
C THR A 91 -8.33 -4.29 -15.85
N GLN A 92 -9.51 -4.28 -16.47
CA GLN A 92 -10.65 -3.43 -16.09
C GLN A 92 -10.88 -3.29 -14.57
N LYS A 93 -10.83 -4.40 -13.81
CA LYS A 93 -10.98 -4.37 -12.34
C LYS A 93 -9.82 -3.65 -11.65
N GLY A 94 -8.57 -3.95 -12.02
CA GLY A 94 -7.42 -3.30 -11.41
C GLY A 94 -7.28 -1.84 -11.78
N ALA A 95 -7.67 -1.43 -12.99
CA ALA A 95 -7.75 -0.02 -13.36
C ALA A 95 -8.78 0.74 -12.50
N GLN A 96 -9.95 0.13 -12.24
CA GLN A 96 -10.95 0.69 -11.33
C GLN A 96 -10.40 0.80 -9.89
N LEU A 97 -9.73 -0.25 -9.40
CA LEU A 97 -9.12 -0.27 -8.07
C LEU A 97 -7.99 0.76 -7.95
N ALA A 98 -7.19 0.97 -9.00
CA ALA A 98 -6.13 1.97 -9.01
C ALA A 98 -6.68 3.39 -8.83
N VAL A 99 -7.77 3.72 -9.53
CA VAL A 99 -8.44 5.04 -9.39
C VAL A 99 -9.07 5.18 -8.01
N LEU A 100 -9.74 4.14 -7.51
CA LEU A 100 -10.37 4.17 -6.19
C LEU A 100 -9.32 4.26 -5.07
N GLY A 101 -8.24 3.50 -5.18
CA GLY A 101 -7.11 3.51 -4.26
C GLY A 101 -6.38 4.84 -4.24
N LEU A 102 -6.15 5.46 -5.41
CA LEU A 102 -5.62 6.83 -5.50
C LEU A 102 -6.53 7.83 -4.77
N HIS A 103 -7.84 7.78 -5.03
CA HIS A 103 -8.80 8.65 -4.35
C HIS A 103 -8.80 8.45 -2.82
N GLN A 104 -8.81 7.21 -2.36
CA GLN A 104 -8.79 6.89 -0.93
C GLN A 104 -7.46 7.28 -0.27
N LEU A 105 -6.33 7.06 -0.94
CA LEU A 105 -5.00 7.44 -0.45
C LEU A 105 -4.89 8.96 -0.31
N VAL A 106 -5.35 9.71 -1.31
CA VAL A 106 -5.44 11.17 -1.25
C VAL A 106 -6.23 11.63 -0.01
N TYR A 107 -7.42 11.04 0.21
CA TYR A 107 -8.24 11.35 1.37
C TYR A 107 -7.51 11.03 2.68
N LEU A 108 -6.91 9.84 2.78
CA LEU A 108 -6.17 9.39 3.96
C LEU A 108 -5.01 10.34 4.28
N LEU A 109 -4.18 10.70 3.29
CA LEU A 109 -3.04 11.61 3.47
C LEU A 109 -3.48 12.99 3.94
N HIS A 110 -4.56 13.53 3.37
CA HIS A 110 -5.12 14.81 3.78
C HIS A 110 -5.62 14.76 5.22
N ARG A 111 -6.35 13.69 5.59
CA ARG A 111 -6.87 13.51 6.95
C ARG A 111 -5.76 13.30 7.98
N VAL A 112 -4.70 12.57 7.64
CA VAL A 112 -3.51 12.45 8.52
C VAL A 112 -2.87 13.82 8.74
N SER A 113 -2.68 14.62 7.68
CA SER A 113 -2.14 15.99 7.83
C SER A 113 -3.02 16.88 8.70
N ASP A 114 -4.33 16.84 8.52
CA ASP A 114 -5.28 17.61 9.32
C ASP A 114 -5.24 17.21 10.79
N SER A 115 -5.20 15.90 11.08
CA SER A 115 -5.13 15.36 12.43
C SER A 115 -3.83 15.67 13.16
N LEU A 116 -2.69 15.74 12.45
CA LEU A 116 -1.41 16.18 13.02
C LEU A 116 -1.36 17.68 13.30
N GLY A 117 -2.28 18.46 12.72
CA GLY A 117 -2.48 19.87 12.99
C GLY A 117 -1.83 20.81 11.98
N ARG A 118 -2.45 21.98 11.81
CA ARG A 118 -1.98 23.02 10.88
C ARG A 118 -0.59 23.52 11.28
N GLY A 119 0.37 23.41 10.36
CA GLY A 119 1.75 23.83 10.56
C GLY A 119 2.71 22.71 10.98
N HIS A 120 2.21 21.49 11.22
CA HIS A 120 3.08 20.33 11.34
C HIS A 120 3.55 19.91 9.94
N PRO A 121 4.87 19.73 9.70
CA PRO A 121 5.33 19.17 8.43
C PRO A 121 4.76 17.76 8.26
N ALA A 122 4.56 17.35 7.00
CA ALA A 122 4.20 15.96 6.72
C ALA A 122 5.22 15.00 7.35
N PRO A 123 4.79 13.83 7.85
CA PRO A 123 5.72 12.82 8.33
C PRO A 123 6.75 12.47 7.27
N PRO A 124 8.01 12.15 7.65
CA PRO A 124 8.97 11.62 6.69
C PRO A 124 8.38 10.40 5.98
N PHE A 125 8.50 10.34 4.66
CA PHE A 125 7.93 9.25 3.89
C PHE A 125 8.94 8.62 2.93
N TYR A 126 8.63 7.40 2.50
CA TYR A 126 9.46 6.60 1.61
C TYR A 126 8.58 5.87 0.60
N LEU A 127 8.97 5.94 -0.68
CA LEU A 127 8.47 5.04 -1.73
C LEU A 127 9.50 3.92 -1.99
N ASP A 128 10.78 4.20 -1.78
CA ASP A 128 11.88 3.22 -1.85
C ASP A 128 12.09 2.52 -0.49
N TRP A 129 11.67 1.25 -0.43
CA TRP A 129 11.80 0.40 0.77
C TRP A 129 13.25 0.16 1.19
N ARG A 130 14.22 0.22 0.26
CA ARG A 130 15.64 0.01 0.57
C ARG A 130 16.16 1.17 1.42
N ARG A 131 15.88 2.40 0.99
CA ARG A 131 16.22 3.62 1.74
C ARG A 131 15.54 3.65 3.10
N TRP A 132 14.29 3.21 3.19
CA TRP A 132 13.57 3.12 4.46
C TRP A 132 14.23 2.14 5.44
N GLN A 133 14.71 0.99 4.94
CA GLN A 133 15.46 0.02 5.76
C GLN A 133 16.86 0.51 6.15
N GLU A 134 17.62 1.09 5.20
CA GLU A 134 18.96 1.63 5.40
C GLU A 134 18.96 2.79 6.42
N GLY A 135 17.93 3.64 6.37
CA GLY A 135 17.65 4.67 7.37
C GLY A 135 17.25 4.13 8.75
N MET A 136 17.37 2.82 8.97
CA MET A 136 16.98 2.12 10.19
C MET A 136 15.51 2.33 10.59
N ARG A 137 14.62 2.55 9.60
CA ARG A 137 13.20 2.86 9.82
C ARG A 137 13.05 4.06 10.76
N PRO A 138 13.26 5.29 10.26
CA PRO A 138 13.22 6.48 11.10
C PRO A 138 11.89 6.57 11.85
N ARG A 139 11.96 7.08 13.09
CA ARG A 139 10.77 7.22 13.94
C ARG A 139 9.72 8.10 13.27
N GLY A 140 8.46 7.65 13.28
CA GLY A 140 7.34 8.34 12.65
C GLY A 140 7.37 8.34 11.11
N ALA A 141 8.29 7.59 10.49
CA ALA A 141 8.37 7.55 9.03
C ALA A 141 7.40 6.55 8.41
N VAL A 142 6.80 6.92 7.29
CA VAL A 142 5.81 6.11 6.55
C VAL A 142 6.42 5.55 5.25
N LEU A 143 6.50 4.23 5.13
CA LEU A 143 6.76 3.55 3.86
C LEU A 143 5.43 3.23 3.17
N PHE A 144 5.28 3.62 1.90
CA PHE A 144 4.15 3.20 1.07
C PHE A 144 4.51 1.99 0.22
N TRP A 145 3.59 1.04 0.11
CA TRP A 145 3.79 -0.18 -0.68
C TRP A 145 2.47 -0.67 -1.29
N GLU A 146 2.55 -1.49 -2.33
CA GLU A 146 1.40 -2.14 -2.96
C GLU A 146 1.26 -3.56 -2.41
N ALA A 147 0.11 -3.82 -1.77
CA ALA A 147 -0.34 -5.18 -1.58
C ALA A 147 -0.93 -5.66 -2.91
N HIS A 148 -0.52 -6.82 -3.37
CA HIS A 148 -1.06 -7.42 -4.57
C HIS A 148 -1.65 -8.78 -4.23
N VAL A 149 -2.82 -8.76 -3.59
CA VAL A 149 -3.51 -9.99 -3.16
C VAL A 149 -4.33 -10.50 -4.33
N SER A 150 -3.97 -11.67 -4.87
CA SER A 150 -4.59 -12.16 -6.09
C SER A 150 -4.66 -13.68 -6.16
N GLY A 151 -5.56 -14.16 -7.03
CA GLY A 151 -5.67 -15.58 -7.36
C GLY A 151 -5.97 -16.45 -6.13
N PRO A 152 -5.24 -17.56 -5.91
CA PRO A 152 -5.52 -18.50 -4.83
C PRO A 152 -5.13 -17.98 -3.44
N ALA A 153 -4.48 -16.81 -3.34
CA ALA A 153 -4.23 -16.17 -2.05
C ALA A 153 -5.46 -15.42 -1.50
N LEU A 154 -6.45 -15.15 -2.35
CA LEU A 154 -7.67 -14.45 -1.95
C LEU A 154 -8.51 -15.35 -1.04
N ALA A 155 -9.02 -14.78 0.05
CA ALA A 155 -10.01 -15.41 0.89
C ALA A 155 -11.29 -15.74 0.09
N ASP A 156 -12.02 -16.75 0.58
CA ASP A 156 -13.31 -17.14 0.01
C ASP A 156 -14.27 -15.94 -0.01
N ARG A 157 -14.79 -15.60 -1.20
CA ARG A 157 -15.71 -14.47 -1.40
C ARG A 157 -17.07 -14.67 -0.73
N GLN A 158 -17.39 -15.88 -0.30
CA GLN A 158 -18.57 -16.16 0.53
C GLN A 158 -18.36 -15.81 2.00
N ASP A 159 -17.10 -15.63 2.42
CA ASP A 159 -16.76 -15.22 3.77
C ASP A 159 -17.06 -13.72 3.95
N PRO A 160 -17.86 -13.32 4.96
CA PRO A 160 -18.16 -11.91 5.21
C PRO A 160 -16.90 -11.09 5.55
N ASP A 161 -15.84 -11.73 6.07
CA ASP A 161 -14.60 -11.09 6.48
C ASP A 161 -13.48 -11.21 5.44
N HIS A 162 -13.80 -11.64 4.21
CA HIS A 162 -12.78 -11.90 3.18
C HIS A 162 -11.85 -10.71 2.91
N HIS A 163 -12.39 -9.48 2.85
CA HIS A 163 -11.60 -8.26 2.67
C HIS A 163 -10.60 -8.04 3.81
N PHE A 164 -11.02 -8.30 5.05
CA PHE A 164 -10.12 -8.23 6.19
C PHE A 164 -9.06 -9.34 6.14
N LYS A 165 -9.44 -10.56 5.76
CA LYS A 165 -8.50 -11.69 5.62
C LYS A 165 -7.43 -11.40 4.56
N ASP A 166 -7.81 -10.82 3.43
CA ASP A 166 -6.90 -10.39 2.36
C ASP A 166 -5.91 -9.32 2.87
N ALA A 167 -6.42 -8.28 3.53
CA ALA A 167 -5.60 -7.25 4.17
C ALA A 167 -4.66 -7.83 5.24
N ARG A 168 -5.16 -8.73 6.10
CA ARG A 168 -4.38 -9.38 7.15
C ARG A 168 -3.23 -10.20 6.57
N LEU A 169 -3.52 -11.00 5.54
CA LEU A 169 -2.55 -11.83 4.84
C LEU A 169 -1.43 -10.98 4.21
N ALA A 170 -1.79 -9.84 3.62
CA ALA A 170 -0.82 -8.90 3.07
C ALA A 170 0.12 -8.33 4.14
N ALA A 171 -0.42 -7.85 5.26
CA ALA A 171 0.37 -7.33 6.38
C ALA A 171 1.25 -8.43 7.04
N GLU A 172 0.72 -9.64 7.19
CA GLU A 172 1.46 -10.84 7.65
C GLU A 172 2.64 -11.13 6.74
N THR A 173 2.41 -11.14 5.43
CA THR A 173 3.43 -11.44 4.43
C THR A 173 4.54 -10.40 4.45
N PHE A 174 4.19 -9.11 4.49
CA PHE A 174 5.17 -8.03 4.62
C PHE A 174 6.03 -8.23 5.87
N TRP A 175 5.38 -8.44 7.02
CA TRP A 175 6.07 -8.62 8.29
C TRP A 175 7.01 -9.83 8.29
N ALA A 176 6.54 -10.97 7.79
CA ALA A 176 7.33 -12.20 7.72
C ALA A 176 8.56 -12.03 6.83
N ARG A 177 8.40 -11.43 5.65
CA ARG A 177 9.53 -11.14 4.74
C ARG A 177 10.53 -10.16 5.34
N LEU A 178 10.04 -9.11 6.01
CA LEU A 178 10.92 -8.17 6.71
C LEU A 178 11.71 -8.88 7.84
N ALA A 179 11.04 -9.67 8.68
CA ALA A 179 11.66 -10.38 9.79
C ALA A 179 12.70 -11.41 9.31
N ALA A 180 12.48 -12.03 8.16
CA ALA A 180 13.41 -12.96 7.54
C ALA A 180 14.57 -12.28 6.77
N GLY A 181 14.59 -10.94 6.66
CA GLY A 181 15.57 -10.23 5.84
C GLY A 181 15.39 -10.46 4.33
N GLN A 182 14.17 -10.80 3.91
CA GLN A 182 13.81 -11.18 2.55
C GLN A 182 12.83 -10.20 1.89
N LEU A 183 12.73 -8.97 2.42
CA LEU A 183 11.91 -7.94 1.81
C LEU A 183 12.45 -7.66 0.39
N ARG A 184 11.59 -7.81 -0.61
CA ARG A 184 11.87 -7.55 -2.02
C ARG A 184 10.55 -7.35 -2.76
N SER A 185 10.60 -6.60 -3.85
CA SER A 185 9.44 -6.43 -4.73
C SER A 185 9.22 -7.69 -5.56
N ASP A 186 7.98 -8.17 -5.61
CA ASP A 186 7.59 -9.30 -6.47
C ASP A 186 7.29 -8.83 -7.90
N LEU A 187 6.79 -7.60 -8.03
CA LEU A 187 6.51 -6.96 -9.30
C LEU A 187 7.41 -5.75 -9.53
N GLY A 188 7.77 -5.48 -10.77
CA GLY A 188 8.59 -4.33 -11.16
C GLY A 188 8.25 -3.82 -12.57
N PRO A 189 8.72 -2.63 -12.95
CA PRO A 189 8.65 -2.22 -14.35
C PRO A 189 9.47 -3.18 -15.22
N ARG A 190 9.07 -3.32 -16.49
CA ARG A 190 9.91 -4.02 -17.47
C ARG A 190 11.18 -3.21 -17.72
N GLN A 191 12.22 -3.90 -18.22
CA GLN A 191 13.49 -3.25 -18.52
C GLN A 191 13.28 -2.08 -19.50
N GLY A 192 13.70 -0.88 -19.10
CA GLY A 192 13.57 0.33 -19.90
C GLY A 192 12.21 1.04 -19.81
N ALA A 193 11.23 0.46 -19.12
CA ALA A 193 9.96 1.12 -18.83
C ALA A 193 10.12 2.12 -17.67
N ALA A 194 9.42 3.25 -17.76
CA ALA A 194 9.23 4.12 -16.60
C ALA A 194 8.00 3.66 -15.79
N CYS A 195 7.79 4.23 -14.61
CA CYS A 195 6.56 4.05 -13.86
C CYS A 195 5.84 5.40 -13.70
N LEU A 196 4.51 5.34 -13.66
CA LEU A 196 3.66 6.39 -13.12
C LEU A 196 3.21 5.94 -11.73
N ASN A 197 3.85 6.47 -10.69
CA ASN A 197 3.57 6.14 -9.31
C ASN A 197 2.37 6.95 -8.77
N LEU A 198 1.28 6.25 -8.49
CA LEU A 198 0.03 6.83 -7.97
C LEU A 198 0.14 7.21 -6.49
N ALA A 199 0.95 6.53 -5.69
CA ALA A 199 1.26 6.99 -4.33
C ALA A 199 2.08 8.29 -4.36
N GLY A 200 3.04 8.41 -5.28
CA GLY A 200 3.75 9.67 -5.55
C GLY A 200 2.80 10.79 -5.97
N ALA A 201 1.85 10.50 -6.85
CA ALA A 201 0.81 11.46 -7.24
C ALA A 201 -0.08 11.88 -6.06
N ALA A 202 -0.47 10.94 -5.19
CA ALA A 202 -1.24 11.22 -3.98
C ALA A 202 -0.48 12.12 -3.00
N LEU A 203 0.81 11.85 -2.79
CA LEU A 203 1.70 12.65 -1.92
C LEU A 203 1.82 14.10 -2.42
N LEU A 204 2.01 14.29 -3.73
CA LEU A 204 2.05 15.61 -4.35
C LEU A 204 0.73 16.34 -4.20
N TRP A 205 -0.38 15.65 -4.48
CA TRP A 205 -1.72 16.24 -4.39
C TRP A 205 -2.06 16.65 -2.96
N ALA A 206 -1.73 15.80 -1.97
CA ALA A 206 -1.97 16.05 -0.56
C ALA A 206 -1.02 17.10 0.05
N GLY A 207 -0.05 17.62 -0.72
CA GLY A 207 0.93 18.60 -0.24
C GLY A 207 1.98 18.03 0.71
N TRP A 208 2.18 16.70 0.72
CA TRP A 208 3.26 16.07 1.50
C TRP A 208 4.64 16.29 0.88
N SER A 209 4.68 16.59 -0.42
CA SER A 209 5.88 16.90 -1.16
C SER A 209 5.56 17.80 -2.35
N ASP A 210 6.57 18.47 -2.86
CA ASP A 210 6.58 19.24 -4.10
C ASP A 210 7.52 18.62 -5.16
N ASP A 211 8.14 17.47 -4.87
CA ASP A 211 9.11 16.82 -5.76
C ASP A 211 8.42 15.98 -6.85
N PRO A 212 8.40 16.43 -8.13
CA PRO A 212 7.77 15.67 -9.20
C PRO A 212 8.51 14.35 -9.52
N ALA A 213 9.73 14.15 -9.03
CA ALA A 213 10.45 12.89 -9.23
C ALA A 213 9.72 11.71 -8.56
N LEU A 214 8.88 11.96 -7.54
CA LEU A 214 8.05 10.94 -6.90
C LEU A 214 7.14 10.20 -7.89
N LEU A 215 6.67 10.87 -8.95
CA LEU A 215 5.83 10.27 -9.99
C LEU A 215 6.53 9.13 -10.74
N ARG A 216 7.87 9.07 -10.70
CA ARG A 216 8.70 8.08 -11.40
C ARG A 216 9.41 7.11 -10.47
N GLN A 217 9.14 7.17 -9.17
CA GLN A 217 9.77 6.25 -8.23
C GLN A 217 9.04 4.91 -8.24
N GLU A 218 9.77 3.82 -8.28
CA GLU A 218 9.20 2.51 -8.01
C GLU A 218 8.78 2.39 -6.54
N LEU A 219 7.82 1.52 -6.28
CA LEU A 219 7.38 1.17 -4.93
C LEU A 219 7.45 -0.34 -4.75
N LEU A 220 7.56 -0.75 -3.49
CA LEU A 220 7.57 -2.16 -3.12
C LEU A 220 6.21 -2.80 -3.42
N VAL A 221 6.18 -3.86 -4.23
CA VAL A 221 4.99 -4.68 -4.42
C VAL A 221 5.18 -6.03 -3.74
N ILE A 222 4.23 -6.42 -2.89
CA ILE A 222 4.24 -7.73 -2.23
C ILE A 222 3.02 -8.53 -2.66
N GLN A 223 3.28 -9.71 -3.20
CA GLN A 223 2.30 -10.74 -3.51
C GLN A 223 2.32 -11.80 -2.41
N PRO A 224 1.27 -11.92 -1.59
CA PRO A 224 1.14 -13.06 -0.70
C PRO A 224 1.17 -14.39 -1.46
N PRO A 225 1.79 -15.43 -0.88
CA PRO A 225 1.73 -16.76 -1.48
C PRO A 225 0.28 -17.27 -1.48
N ALA A 226 -0.02 -18.18 -2.39
CA ALA A 226 -1.28 -18.92 -2.35
C ALA A 226 -1.43 -19.61 -0.98
N THR A 227 -2.62 -19.56 -0.40
CA THR A 227 -2.94 -20.35 0.79
C THR A 227 -3.08 -21.82 0.36
N GLU A 228 -2.29 -22.71 0.95
CA GLU A 228 -2.42 -24.18 0.80
C GLU A 228 -3.69 -24.71 1.46
#